data_AF-A0A9E1VNB9-F1
#
_entry.id   AF-A0A9E1VNB9-F1
#
_cell.length_a   1.000
_cell.length_b   1.000
_cell.length_c   1.000
_cell.angle_alpha   90.00
_cell.angle_beta   90.00
_cell.angle_gamma   90.00
#
_symmetry.space_group_name_H-M   'P 1'
#
loop_
_entity.id
_entity.type
_entity.pdbx_description
1 polymer ?
#
loop_
_entity_poly.entity_id
_entity_poly.type
_entity_poly.pdbx_seq_one_letter_code
_entity_poly.pdbx_strand_id
1 'polypeptide(L)'
;EAIKKDIPTIIDFFNLELADRLEKEGSQADLIIANNVLAHVPDINDFVASLKKVLKKDGTITIEFPHLLSLIEKNEFDTIYHEHFFYFSVLVLVKIFSKYDLSIYDLDELGTHGGSIRAYVAHTDSNIDKNSDKENLNRILDKELSCGLDSLGYYEKLQHNAFDIKLNSLQYLIKNKLDGKRIIAFGAAAKGNTFLNYCGIKNDIIDFVVDETPYKVGKYLPQSKIPIVSFGAIIEKKPDIIIILPWNHKEEIIDKLKFTKKWCCEIVTFIPKLEILQCEGDD
;
A
#
# COMPACT_ATOMS: atom_id res chain seq x y z
N GLU A 1 14.64 -8.97 14.71
CA GLU A 1 15.45 -9.75 13.73
C GLU A 1 16.74 -9.04 13.34
N ALA A 2 16.71 -7.72 13.11
CA ALA A 2 17.90 -6.91 12.79
C ALA A 2 19.08 -7.09 13.78
N ILE A 3 18.81 -7.02 15.10
CA ILE A 3 19.83 -7.24 16.14
C ILE A 3 20.47 -8.64 16.05
N LYS A 4 19.71 -9.67 15.67
CA LYS A 4 20.25 -11.04 15.48
C LYS A 4 21.15 -11.15 14.25
N LYS A 5 21.12 -10.16 13.36
CA LYS A 5 21.96 -10.02 12.17
C LYS A 5 23.05 -8.96 12.36
N ASP A 6 23.32 -8.56 13.59
CA ASP A 6 24.34 -7.55 13.96
C ASP A 6 24.14 -6.17 13.32
N ILE A 7 22.88 -5.82 13.02
CA ILE A 7 22.52 -4.48 12.55
C ILE A 7 22.22 -3.60 13.78
N PRO A 8 22.99 -2.53 14.03
CA PRO A 8 22.74 -1.63 15.15
C PRO A 8 21.30 -1.11 15.10
N THR A 9 20.55 -1.32 16.19
CA THR A 9 19.11 -0.99 16.25
C THR A 9 18.80 -0.34 17.59
N ILE A 10 18.23 0.86 17.55
CA ILE A 10 17.62 1.50 18.71
C ILE A 10 16.16 1.07 18.76
N ILE A 11 15.73 0.43 19.85
CA ILE A 11 14.34 -0.01 20.03
C ILE A 11 13.56 1.16 20.66
N ASP A 12 13.09 2.06 19.82
CA ASP A 12 12.36 3.27 20.22
C ASP A 12 11.49 3.77 19.06
N PHE A 13 10.54 4.66 19.35
CA PHE A 13 9.85 5.40 18.29
C PHE A 13 10.75 6.56 17.82
N PHE A 14 10.72 6.87 16.52
CA PHE A 14 11.46 8.02 16.01
C PHE A 14 10.65 9.30 16.24
N ASN A 15 11.09 10.10 17.22
CA ASN A 15 10.45 11.32 17.67
C ASN A 15 11.50 12.36 18.14
N LEU A 16 11.05 13.53 18.58
CA LEU A 16 11.94 14.63 18.95
C LEU A 16 12.79 14.30 20.18
N GLU A 17 12.26 13.51 21.12
CA GLU A 17 13.01 13.05 22.29
C GLU A 17 14.22 12.19 21.88
N LEU A 18 14.01 11.24 20.96
CA LEU A 18 15.08 10.43 20.40
C LEU A 18 16.07 11.30 19.60
N ALA A 19 15.57 12.21 18.77
CA ALA A 19 16.40 13.11 17.98
C ALA A 19 17.29 14.01 18.87
N ASP A 20 16.76 14.52 19.98
CA ASP A 20 17.50 15.28 20.99
C ASP A 20 18.61 14.47 21.63
N ARG A 21 18.36 13.19 21.92
CA ARG A 21 19.38 12.28 22.45
C ARG A 21 20.50 12.06 21.43
N LEU A 22 20.15 11.76 20.18
CA LEU A 22 21.11 11.53 19.10
C LEU A 22 21.97 12.77 18.83
N GLU A 23 21.38 13.97 18.80
CA GLU A 23 22.13 15.21 18.62
C GLU A 23 23.14 15.46 19.75
N LYS A 24 22.75 15.24 21.02
CA LYS A 24 23.64 15.37 22.18
C LYS A 24 24.81 14.38 22.15
N GLU A 25 24.61 13.22 21.55
CA GLU A 25 25.64 12.20 21.31
C GLU A 25 26.52 12.52 20.09
N GLY A 26 26.26 13.63 19.38
CA GLY A 26 26.96 14.00 18.16
C GLY A 26 26.58 13.15 16.94
N SER A 27 25.47 12.44 17.01
CA SER A 27 24.98 11.56 15.95
C SER A 27 24.09 12.33 14.97
N GLN A 28 24.68 12.73 13.83
CA GLN A 28 23.95 13.24 12.67
C GLN A 28 24.24 12.38 11.44
N ALA A 29 23.27 12.30 10.54
CA ALA A 29 23.32 11.46 9.36
C ALA A 29 23.53 12.27 8.07
N ASP A 30 24.35 11.75 7.16
CA ASP A 30 24.44 12.21 5.77
C ASP A 30 23.24 11.73 4.93
N LEU A 31 22.67 10.58 5.30
CA LEU A 31 21.51 9.96 4.66
C LEU A 31 20.54 9.43 5.71
N ILE A 32 19.28 9.82 5.62
CA ILE A 32 18.17 9.26 6.41
C ILE A 32 17.19 8.58 5.46
N ILE A 33 16.81 7.33 5.76
CA ILE A 33 15.90 6.54 4.92
C ILE A 33 14.63 6.21 5.71
N ALA A 34 13.48 6.56 5.15
CA ALA A 34 12.17 6.28 5.72
C ALA A 34 11.25 5.68 4.65
N ASN A 35 11.24 4.35 4.53
CA ASN A 35 10.42 3.67 3.53
C ASN A 35 9.15 3.11 4.16
N ASN A 36 7.99 3.50 3.64
CA ASN A 36 6.66 3.03 4.07
C ASN A 36 6.42 3.17 5.59
N VAL A 37 6.96 4.23 6.19
CA VAL A 37 6.75 4.54 7.63
C VAL A 37 5.98 5.83 7.83
N LEU A 38 6.15 6.83 6.95
CA LEU A 38 5.56 8.16 7.13
C LEU A 38 4.03 8.13 7.32
N ALA A 39 3.35 7.27 6.55
CA ALA A 39 1.88 7.09 6.61
C ALA A 39 1.36 6.50 7.92
N HIS A 40 2.26 5.91 8.73
CA HIS A 40 1.94 5.23 9.98
C HIS A 40 2.24 6.06 11.23
N VAL A 41 2.80 7.27 11.08
CA VAL A 41 3.19 8.12 12.22
C VAL A 41 2.09 9.16 12.48
N PRO A 42 1.30 9.05 13.57
CA PRO A 42 0.21 9.99 13.83
C PRO A 42 0.70 11.41 14.11
N ASP A 43 1.82 11.56 14.82
CA ASP A 43 2.47 12.86 15.05
C ASP A 43 3.49 13.16 13.96
N ILE A 44 2.97 13.52 12.78
CA ILE A 44 3.78 13.83 11.60
C ILE A 44 4.68 15.05 11.80
N ASN A 45 4.25 16.00 12.63
CA ASN A 45 4.97 17.25 12.90
C ASN A 45 6.22 16.97 13.74
N ASP A 46 6.07 16.16 14.79
CA ASP A 46 7.19 15.70 15.61
C ASP A 46 8.19 14.88 14.78
N PHE A 47 7.70 13.96 13.96
CA PHE A 47 8.54 13.13 13.09
C PHE A 47 9.37 13.96 12.11
N VAL A 48 8.76 14.92 11.41
CA VAL A 48 9.47 15.77 10.44
C VAL A 48 10.46 16.71 11.13
N ALA A 49 10.11 17.26 12.29
CA ALA A 49 11.04 18.05 13.09
C ALA A 49 12.27 17.22 13.53
N SER A 50 12.05 15.95 13.87
CA SER A 50 13.10 15.00 14.24
C SER A 50 14.04 14.69 13.07
N LEU A 51 13.49 14.51 11.87
CA LEU A 51 14.27 14.32 10.65
C LEU A 51 15.21 15.49 10.38
N LYS A 52 14.69 16.73 10.44
CA LYS A 52 15.51 17.94 10.28
C LYS A 52 16.68 17.95 11.26
N LYS A 53 16.39 17.64 12.52
CA LYS A 53 17.33 17.77 13.63
C LYS A 53 18.54 16.85 13.50
N VAL A 54 18.34 15.60 13.08
CA VAL A 54 19.42 14.61 12.96
C VAL A 54 20.05 14.59 11.56
N LEU A 55 19.58 15.42 10.63
CA LEU A 55 20.16 15.55 9.29
C LEU A 55 21.32 16.55 9.29
N LYS A 56 22.47 16.17 8.73
CA LYS A 56 23.59 17.09 8.49
C LYS A 56 23.21 18.19 7.49
N LYS A 57 23.92 19.32 7.53
CA LYS A 57 23.66 20.52 6.70
C LYS A 57 23.46 20.22 5.21
N ASP A 58 24.29 19.35 4.63
CA ASP A 58 24.22 18.94 3.23
C ASP A 58 23.85 17.45 3.09
N GLY A 59 23.06 16.92 4.03
CA GLY A 59 22.53 15.56 3.99
C GLY A 59 21.23 15.44 3.20
N THR A 60 20.84 14.21 2.88
CA THR A 60 19.59 13.87 2.20
C THR A 60 18.70 12.99 3.07
N ILE A 61 17.40 13.25 3.05
CA ILE A 61 16.37 12.33 3.54
C ILE A 61 15.68 11.73 2.32
N THR A 62 15.58 10.40 2.26
CA THR A 62 14.75 9.70 1.28
C THR A 62 13.51 9.14 1.96
N ILE A 63 12.33 9.51 1.47
CA ILE A 63 11.06 9.07 2.06
C ILE A 63 10.20 8.43 0.97
N GLU A 64 9.86 7.15 1.13
CA GLU A 64 8.97 6.41 0.23
C GLU A 64 7.59 6.22 0.86
N PHE A 65 6.54 6.52 0.09
CA PHE A 65 5.15 6.38 0.52
C PHE A 65 4.21 6.11 -0.67
N PRO A 66 3.09 5.39 -0.47
CA PRO A 66 2.05 5.23 -1.49
C PRO A 66 1.49 6.58 -1.93
N HIS A 67 1.34 6.77 -3.24
CA HIS A 67 0.91 8.05 -3.81
C HIS A 67 -0.61 8.19 -3.79
N LEU A 68 -1.13 9.23 -3.14
CA LEU A 68 -2.58 9.48 -3.08
C LEU A 68 -3.24 9.58 -4.46
N LEU A 69 -2.55 10.18 -5.44
CA LEU A 69 -3.07 10.24 -6.81
C LEU A 69 -3.23 8.83 -7.39
N SER A 70 -2.20 7.98 -7.27
CA SER A 70 -2.26 6.59 -7.74
C SER A 70 -3.39 5.80 -7.07
N LEU A 71 -3.57 5.97 -5.75
CA LEU A 71 -4.66 5.34 -5.00
C LEU A 71 -6.02 5.69 -5.59
N ILE A 72 -6.26 6.98 -5.87
CA ILE A 72 -7.54 7.45 -6.42
C ILE A 72 -7.72 6.98 -7.87
N GLU A 73 -6.70 7.14 -8.72
CA GLU A 73 -6.77 6.73 -10.13
C GLU A 73 -6.98 5.22 -10.31
N LYS A 74 -6.44 4.42 -9.40
CA LYS A 74 -6.54 2.96 -9.40
C LYS A 74 -7.60 2.42 -8.44
N ASN A 75 -8.45 3.28 -7.87
CA ASN A 75 -9.54 2.88 -6.98
C ASN A 75 -9.08 1.95 -5.83
N GLU A 76 -7.88 2.17 -5.28
CA GLU A 76 -7.24 1.31 -4.28
C GLU A 76 -7.79 1.61 -2.87
N PHE A 77 -9.12 1.74 -2.75
CA PHE A 77 -9.81 2.06 -1.49
C PHE A 77 -9.60 0.99 -0.42
N ASP A 78 -9.17 -0.21 -0.81
CA ASP A 78 -8.85 -1.31 0.09
C ASP A 78 -7.56 -1.06 0.90
N THR A 79 -6.71 -0.12 0.45
CA THR A 79 -5.60 0.44 1.25
C THR A 79 -6.06 1.40 2.37
N ILE A 80 -7.37 1.66 2.39
CA ILE A 80 -8.32 2.19 3.38
C ILE A 80 -8.38 1.63 4.83
N TYR A 81 -7.31 1.51 5.63
CA TYR A 81 -7.40 0.82 6.94
C TYR A 81 -6.65 1.50 8.08
N HIS A 82 -7.01 1.11 9.31
CA HIS A 82 -6.61 1.76 10.57
C HIS A 82 -5.11 1.96 10.80
N GLU A 83 -4.23 1.17 10.18
CA GLU A 83 -2.77 1.38 10.30
C GLU A 83 -2.28 2.51 9.37
N HIS A 84 -2.99 2.81 8.28
CA HIS A 84 -2.71 3.92 7.38
C HIS A 84 -3.44 5.16 7.88
N PHE A 85 -2.75 5.96 8.69
CA PHE A 85 -3.33 7.17 9.27
C PHE A 85 -3.40 8.31 8.25
N PHE A 86 -2.43 8.35 7.34
CA PHE A 86 -2.33 9.38 6.29
C PHE A 86 -2.18 8.77 4.89
N TYR A 87 -2.72 9.48 3.90
CA TYR A 87 -2.56 9.21 2.48
C TYR A 87 -2.00 10.46 1.81
N PHE A 88 -0.76 10.41 1.34
CA PHE A 88 -0.01 11.61 1.00
C PHE A 88 -0.05 11.95 -0.48
N SER A 89 -0.36 13.22 -0.76
CA SER A 89 0.02 13.90 -1.99
C SER A 89 1.37 14.61 -1.81
N VAL A 90 2.05 14.91 -2.90
CA VAL A 90 3.24 15.76 -2.88
C VAL A 90 2.87 17.18 -2.46
N LEU A 91 1.70 17.68 -2.87
CA LEU A 91 1.16 18.99 -2.46
C LEU A 91 1.16 19.19 -0.94
N VAL A 92 0.72 18.19 -0.17
CA VAL A 92 0.70 18.31 1.30
C VAL A 92 2.10 18.16 1.91
N LEU A 93 2.94 17.30 1.33
CA LEU A 93 4.30 17.11 1.84
C LEU A 93 5.16 18.35 1.65
N VAL A 94 5.04 19.07 0.54
CA VAL A 94 5.71 20.37 0.35
C VAL A 94 5.34 21.34 1.49
N LYS A 95 4.06 21.40 1.89
CA LYS A 95 3.59 22.25 2.99
C LYS A 95 4.14 21.79 4.34
N ILE A 96 4.18 20.48 4.58
CA ILE A 96 4.71 19.91 5.84
C ILE A 96 6.21 20.19 5.96
N PHE A 97 7.01 19.88 4.93
CA PHE A 97 8.46 20.06 4.99
C PHE A 97 8.86 21.53 5.08
N SER A 98 8.23 22.41 4.30
CA SER A 98 8.54 23.84 4.32
C SER A 98 8.31 24.49 5.69
N LYS A 99 7.34 24.01 6.47
CA LYS A 99 7.12 24.45 7.86
C LYS A 99 8.31 24.17 8.78
N TYR A 100 9.16 23.20 8.43
CA TYR A 100 10.33 22.79 9.21
C TYR A 100 11.65 23.13 8.51
N ASP A 101 11.70 24.11 7.60
CA ASP A 101 12.88 24.46 6.79
C ASP A 101 13.52 23.26 6.08
N LEU A 102 12.67 22.34 5.63
CA LEU A 102 13.03 21.25 4.74
C LEU A 102 12.41 21.49 3.37
N SER A 103 13.11 21.05 2.33
CA SER A 103 12.78 21.29 0.94
C SER A 103 12.86 19.98 0.17
N ILE A 104 11.77 19.61 -0.52
CA ILE A 104 11.83 18.53 -1.51
C ILE A 104 12.60 19.06 -2.71
N TYR A 105 13.68 18.39 -3.11
CA TYR A 105 14.49 18.83 -4.25
C TYR A 105 14.39 17.88 -5.45
N ASP A 106 13.95 16.63 -5.26
CA ASP A 106 13.75 15.66 -6.34
C ASP A 106 12.73 14.59 -5.93
N LEU A 107 12.21 13.83 -6.90
CA LEU A 107 11.21 12.78 -6.71
C LEU A 107 11.37 11.64 -7.74
N ASP A 108 11.18 10.40 -7.29
CA ASP A 108 10.96 9.23 -8.18
C ASP A 108 9.52 8.72 -8.08
N GLU A 109 8.93 8.35 -9.23
CA GLU A 109 7.70 7.54 -9.30
C GLU A 109 8.08 6.04 -9.32
N LEU A 110 7.50 5.25 -8.42
CA LEU A 110 7.78 3.83 -8.26
C LEU A 110 6.51 3.01 -8.48
N GLY A 111 6.65 1.83 -9.11
CA GLY A 111 5.54 0.89 -9.31
C GLY A 111 5.16 0.07 -8.06
N THR A 112 5.91 0.19 -6.97
CA THR A 112 5.69 -0.56 -5.73
C THR A 112 4.38 -0.16 -5.05
N HIS A 113 3.75 -1.13 -4.38
CA HIS A 113 2.54 -0.94 -3.57
C HIS A 113 1.33 -0.30 -4.27
N GLY A 114 1.20 -0.44 -5.60
CA GLY A 114 0.11 0.20 -6.36
C GLY A 114 0.48 1.57 -6.93
N GLY A 115 1.70 2.05 -6.69
CA GLY A 115 2.16 3.37 -7.12
C GLY A 115 2.63 4.16 -5.90
N SER A 116 3.93 4.41 -5.83
CA SER A 116 4.57 5.11 -4.71
C SER A 116 5.41 6.28 -5.23
N ILE A 117 5.65 7.24 -4.36
CA ILE A 117 6.64 8.31 -4.57
C ILE A 117 7.80 8.06 -3.62
N ARG A 118 9.03 8.23 -4.10
CA ARG A 118 10.18 8.48 -3.26
C ARG A 118 10.56 9.95 -3.35
N ALA A 119 10.46 10.65 -2.23
CA ALA A 119 10.86 12.04 -2.12
C ALA A 119 12.29 12.16 -1.60
N TYR A 120 13.06 13.05 -2.22
CA TYR A 120 14.37 13.46 -1.77
C TYR A 120 14.27 14.84 -1.14
N VAL A 121 14.60 14.91 0.14
CA VAL A 121 14.41 16.10 0.98
C VAL A 121 15.76 16.52 1.56
N ALA A 122 16.04 17.82 1.56
CA ALA A 122 17.23 18.40 2.18
C ALA A 122 16.82 19.60 3.06
N HIS A 123 17.76 20.13 3.82
CA HIS A 123 17.59 21.45 4.43
C HIS A 123 17.35 22.50 3.34
N THR A 124 16.38 23.39 3.55
CA THR A 124 16.19 24.57 2.71
C THR A 124 17.49 25.36 2.62
N ASP A 125 17.83 25.87 1.44
CA ASP A 125 19.07 26.63 1.19
C ASP A 125 20.39 25.85 1.35
N SER A 126 20.35 24.53 1.52
CA SER A 126 21.53 23.66 1.43
C SER A 126 22.14 23.70 0.02
N ASN A 127 23.37 23.20 -0.13
CA ASN A 127 23.99 23.13 -1.45
C ASN A 127 23.19 22.20 -2.39
N ILE A 128 22.57 21.15 -1.86
CA ILE A 128 21.74 20.22 -2.65
C ILE A 128 20.46 20.93 -3.13
N ASP A 129 19.76 21.61 -2.22
CA ASP A 129 18.51 22.31 -2.55
C ASP A 129 18.73 23.44 -3.57
N LYS A 130 19.80 24.22 -3.42
CA LYS A 130 20.13 25.34 -4.32
C LYS A 130 20.55 24.93 -5.72
N ASN A 131 21.19 23.77 -5.85
CA ASN A 131 21.70 23.27 -7.13
C ASN A 131 20.70 22.37 -7.87
N SER A 132 19.56 22.03 -7.26
CA SER A 132 18.49 21.27 -7.92
C SER A 132 17.62 22.18 -8.80
N ASP A 133 17.29 21.72 -10.00
CA ASP A 133 16.30 22.36 -10.88
C ASP A 133 14.84 22.08 -10.47
N LYS A 134 14.63 21.10 -9.58
CA LYS A 134 13.32 20.64 -9.08
C LYS A 134 12.35 20.24 -10.20
N GLU A 135 12.86 19.78 -11.35
CA GLU A 135 12.03 19.45 -12.52
C GLU A 135 10.99 18.37 -12.18
N ASN A 136 11.42 17.25 -11.57
CA ASN A 136 10.53 16.16 -11.20
C ASN A 136 9.49 16.57 -10.15
N LEU A 137 9.87 17.42 -9.20
CA LEU A 137 8.95 17.97 -8.21
C LEU A 137 7.85 18.78 -8.91
N ASN A 138 8.23 19.74 -9.75
CA ASN A 138 7.28 20.60 -10.45
C ASN A 138 6.36 19.77 -11.37
N ARG A 139 6.91 18.80 -12.10
CA ARG A 139 6.15 17.88 -12.95
C ARG A 139 5.06 17.13 -12.16
N ILE A 140 5.38 16.62 -10.97
CA ILE A 140 4.41 15.89 -10.15
C ILE A 140 3.39 16.84 -9.51
N LEU A 141 3.81 18.02 -9.05
CA LEU A 141 2.89 19.04 -8.54
C LEU A 141 1.87 19.48 -9.62
N ASP A 142 2.33 19.73 -10.84
CA ASP A 142 1.47 20.07 -11.97
C ASP A 142 0.50 18.93 -12.31
N LYS A 143 0.97 17.67 -12.23
CA LYS A 143 0.10 16.48 -12.38
C LYS A 143 -0.98 16.44 -11.30
N GLU A 144 -0.62 16.62 -10.02
CA GLU A 144 -1.59 16.61 -8.92
C GLU A 144 -2.62 17.75 -9.04
N LEU A 145 -2.18 18.96 -9.37
CA LEU A 145 -3.05 20.13 -9.55
C LEU A 145 -3.96 19.99 -10.77
N SER A 146 -3.42 19.54 -11.91
CA SER A 146 -4.21 19.37 -13.14
C SER A 146 -5.30 18.29 -13.01
N CYS A 147 -5.08 17.27 -12.19
CA CYS A 147 -6.11 16.30 -11.83
C CYS A 147 -7.16 16.89 -10.87
N GLY A 148 -6.84 17.96 -10.14
CA GLY A 148 -7.72 18.60 -9.16
C GLY A 148 -7.60 18.01 -7.75
N LEU A 149 -6.43 17.44 -7.40
CA LEU A 149 -6.19 16.79 -6.11
C LEU A 149 -6.27 17.76 -4.91
N ASP A 150 -6.25 19.06 -5.18
CA ASP A 150 -6.47 20.16 -4.23
C ASP A 150 -7.96 20.51 -4.03
N SER A 151 -8.88 19.79 -4.68
CA SER A 151 -10.32 20.05 -4.63
C SER A 151 -11.11 18.83 -4.13
N LEU A 152 -12.17 19.04 -3.35
CA LEU A 152 -13.02 17.95 -2.83
C LEU A 152 -13.66 17.12 -3.94
N GLY A 153 -14.03 17.74 -5.06
CA GLY A 153 -14.70 17.05 -6.18
C GLY A 153 -13.85 15.93 -6.81
N TYR A 154 -12.52 16.00 -6.69
CA TYR A 154 -11.67 14.91 -7.17
C TYR A 154 -11.82 13.63 -6.32
N TYR A 155 -12.02 13.78 -5.01
CA TYR A 155 -12.14 12.67 -4.07
C TYR A 155 -13.50 11.95 -4.17
N GLU A 156 -14.55 12.64 -4.62
CA GLU A 156 -15.86 12.04 -4.87
C GLU A 156 -15.80 10.88 -5.87
N LYS A 157 -14.84 10.93 -6.82
CA LYS A 157 -14.59 9.84 -7.78
C LYS A 157 -14.27 8.53 -7.08
N LEU A 158 -13.45 8.56 -6.04
CA LEU A 158 -13.08 7.34 -5.30
C LEU A 158 -14.30 6.70 -4.63
N GLN A 159 -15.18 7.52 -4.04
CA GLN A 159 -16.39 7.03 -3.40
C GLN A 159 -17.34 6.35 -4.41
N HIS A 160 -17.58 7.00 -5.56
CA HIS A 160 -18.41 6.41 -6.62
C HIS A 160 -17.80 5.12 -7.18
N ASN A 161 -16.51 5.13 -7.51
CA ASN A 161 -15.84 3.97 -8.07
C ASN A 161 -15.77 2.80 -7.07
N ALA A 162 -15.54 3.07 -5.77
CA ALA A 162 -15.56 2.04 -4.74
C ALA A 162 -16.94 1.38 -4.63
N PHE A 163 -18.01 2.17 -4.73
CA PHE A 163 -19.38 1.65 -4.74
C PHE A 163 -19.66 0.79 -5.97
N ASP A 164 -19.25 1.22 -7.15
CA ASP A 164 -19.40 0.44 -8.39
C ASP A 164 -18.60 -0.87 -8.33
N ILE A 165 -17.37 -0.83 -7.82
CA ILE A 165 -16.56 -2.04 -7.59
C ILE A 165 -17.29 -2.98 -6.64
N LYS A 166 -17.87 -2.48 -5.55
CA LYS A 166 -18.66 -3.30 -4.62
C LYS A 166 -19.84 -3.97 -5.33
N LEU A 167 -20.64 -3.22 -6.08
CA LEU A 167 -21.81 -3.77 -6.78
C LEU A 167 -21.40 -4.82 -7.81
N ASN A 168 -20.40 -4.53 -8.64
CA ASN A 168 -19.89 -5.46 -9.66
C ASN A 168 -19.30 -6.73 -9.03
N SER A 169 -18.58 -6.58 -7.92
CA SER A 169 -18.02 -7.73 -7.17
C SER A 169 -19.13 -8.61 -6.62
N LEU A 170 -20.14 -8.03 -5.97
CA LEU A 170 -21.27 -8.78 -5.44
C LEU A 170 -22.07 -9.46 -6.55
N GLN A 171 -22.33 -8.77 -7.66
CA GLN A 171 -23.03 -9.36 -8.80
C GLN A 171 -22.28 -10.59 -9.35
N TYR A 172 -20.97 -10.47 -9.56
CA TYR A 172 -20.13 -11.56 -10.03
C TYR A 172 -20.13 -12.75 -9.06
N LEU A 173 -19.95 -12.48 -7.76
CA LEU A 173 -19.86 -13.53 -6.74
C LEU A 173 -21.20 -14.25 -6.52
N ILE A 174 -22.31 -13.50 -6.46
CA ILE A 174 -23.65 -14.07 -6.29
C ILE A 174 -24.01 -14.93 -7.49
N LYS A 175 -23.76 -14.45 -8.71
CA LYS A 175 -24.01 -15.23 -9.93
C LYS A 175 -23.28 -16.57 -9.88
N ASN A 176 -21.96 -16.54 -9.64
CA ASN A 176 -21.17 -17.77 -9.59
C ASN A 176 -21.58 -18.71 -8.46
N LYS A 177 -22.01 -18.17 -7.31
CA LYS A 177 -22.56 -19.00 -6.23
C LYS A 177 -23.89 -19.65 -6.58
N LEU A 178 -24.78 -18.96 -7.28
CA LEU A 178 -26.04 -19.53 -7.80
C LEU A 178 -25.78 -20.62 -8.85
N ASP A 179 -24.71 -20.47 -9.64
CA ASP A 179 -24.24 -21.48 -10.59
C ASP A 179 -23.53 -22.67 -9.90
N GLY A 180 -23.46 -22.68 -8.56
CA GLY A 180 -22.86 -23.75 -7.77
C GLY A 180 -21.34 -23.75 -7.72
N LYS A 181 -20.68 -22.69 -8.21
CA LYS A 181 -19.20 -22.59 -8.24
C LYS A 181 -18.62 -22.45 -6.83
N ARG A 182 -17.50 -23.14 -6.59
CA ARG A 182 -16.65 -22.98 -5.41
C ARG A 182 -15.71 -21.79 -5.59
N ILE A 183 -15.82 -20.85 -4.66
CA ILE A 183 -15.06 -19.60 -4.67
C ILE A 183 -14.17 -19.56 -3.43
N ILE A 184 -12.88 -19.31 -3.63
CA ILE A 184 -11.91 -19.10 -2.55
C ILE A 184 -11.16 -17.78 -2.77
N ALA A 185 -10.38 -17.36 -1.79
CA ALA A 185 -9.47 -16.23 -1.94
C ALA A 185 -8.01 -16.62 -1.66
N PHE A 186 -7.08 -15.87 -2.24
CA PHE A 186 -5.65 -15.98 -2.05
C PHE A 186 -5.12 -14.74 -1.31
N GLY A 187 -4.37 -14.96 -0.23
CA GLY A 187 -3.70 -13.96 0.58
C GLY A 187 -4.59 -13.28 1.63
N ALA A 188 -4.35 -13.55 2.91
CA ALA A 188 -4.99 -12.89 4.04
C ALA A 188 -4.30 -11.54 4.36
N ALA A 189 -4.22 -10.65 3.36
CA ALA A 189 -3.63 -9.32 3.49
C ALA A 189 -4.58 -8.32 4.18
N ALA A 190 -4.02 -7.32 4.88
CA ALA A 190 -4.80 -6.29 5.57
C ALA A 190 -5.80 -5.59 4.63
N LYS A 191 -5.35 -5.15 3.45
CA LYS A 191 -6.20 -4.54 2.43
C LYS A 191 -7.35 -5.42 1.94
N GLY A 192 -7.11 -6.73 1.80
CA GLY A 192 -8.16 -7.70 1.45
C GLY A 192 -9.30 -7.68 2.45
N ASN A 193 -9.00 -7.50 3.74
CA ASN A 193 -10.03 -7.40 4.77
C ASN A 193 -10.88 -6.13 4.62
N THR A 194 -10.29 -5.00 4.24
CA THR A 194 -11.04 -3.76 3.97
C THR A 194 -12.05 -3.98 2.85
N PHE A 195 -11.60 -4.54 1.72
CA PHE A 195 -12.47 -4.86 0.58
C PHE A 195 -13.63 -5.78 0.97
N LEU A 196 -13.31 -6.91 1.61
CA LEU A 196 -14.31 -7.91 1.98
C LEU A 196 -15.35 -7.34 2.96
N ASN A 197 -14.90 -6.58 3.96
CA ASN A 197 -15.79 -5.98 4.96
C ASN A 197 -16.65 -4.87 4.36
N TYR A 198 -16.09 -4.01 3.51
CA TYR A 198 -16.84 -2.97 2.81
C TYR A 198 -17.93 -3.57 1.92
N CYS A 199 -17.63 -4.67 1.22
CA CYS A 199 -18.58 -5.37 0.38
C CYS A 199 -19.58 -6.24 1.17
N GLY A 200 -19.29 -6.55 2.43
CA GLY A 200 -20.10 -7.46 3.25
C GLY A 200 -19.93 -8.94 2.87
N ILE A 201 -18.81 -9.30 2.25
CA ILE A 201 -18.50 -10.67 1.80
C ILE A 201 -17.98 -11.49 2.98
N LYS A 202 -18.57 -12.67 3.21
CA LYS A 202 -18.25 -13.57 4.33
C LYS A 202 -18.04 -15.00 3.84
N ASN A 203 -17.99 -15.92 4.81
CA ASN A 203 -17.79 -17.35 4.57
C ASN A 203 -18.98 -18.09 3.95
N ASP A 204 -20.09 -17.39 3.69
CA ASP A 204 -21.20 -17.84 2.86
C ASP A 204 -20.91 -17.72 1.36
N ILE A 205 -20.06 -16.77 0.98
CA ILE A 205 -19.66 -16.51 -0.42
C ILE A 205 -18.22 -16.95 -0.71
N ILE A 206 -17.29 -16.83 0.23
CA ILE A 206 -15.90 -17.28 0.06
C ILE A 206 -15.61 -18.40 1.05
N ASP A 207 -15.38 -19.61 0.55
CA ASP A 207 -15.29 -20.81 1.39
C ASP A 207 -14.11 -20.75 2.38
N PHE A 208 -12.95 -20.27 1.91
CA PHE A 208 -11.74 -20.07 2.70
C PHE A 208 -10.75 -19.13 1.99
N VAL A 209 -9.76 -18.65 2.74
CA VAL A 209 -8.61 -17.91 2.21
C VAL A 209 -7.35 -18.74 2.38
N VAL A 210 -6.55 -18.88 1.34
CA VAL A 210 -5.21 -19.48 1.45
C VAL A 210 -4.19 -18.40 1.78
N ASP A 211 -3.28 -18.67 2.71
CA ASP A 211 -2.14 -17.79 3.00
C ASP A 211 -0.91 -18.64 3.36
N GLU A 212 0.28 -18.20 2.93
CA GLU A 212 1.55 -18.90 3.16
C GLU A 212 2.18 -18.53 4.51
N THR A 213 1.68 -17.48 5.17
CA THR A 213 2.20 -16.98 6.44
C THR A 213 1.83 -17.92 7.59
N PRO A 214 2.80 -18.62 8.22
CA PRO A 214 2.48 -19.71 9.15
C PRO A 214 1.62 -19.30 10.34
N TYR A 215 1.83 -18.10 10.89
CA TYR A 215 1.07 -17.63 12.06
C TYR A 215 -0.39 -17.23 11.73
N LYS A 216 -0.76 -17.10 10.45
CA LYS A 216 -2.13 -16.80 10.01
C LYS A 216 -2.95 -18.07 9.78
N VAL A 217 -2.31 -19.15 9.33
CA VAL A 217 -2.98 -20.43 9.05
C VAL A 217 -3.66 -20.96 10.31
N GLY A 218 -4.90 -21.45 10.16
CA GLY A 218 -5.75 -21.92 11.26
C GLY A 218 -6.54 -20.82 11.99
N LYS A 219 -6.36 -19.55 11.60
CA LYS A 219 -7.15 -18.42 12.11
C LYS A 219 -8.27 -18.05 11.13
N TYR A 220 -8.93 -16.93 11.40
CA TYR A 220 -10.01 -16.39 10.58
C TYR A 220 -9.71 -14.94 10.21
N LEU A 221 -10.22 -14.51 9.05
CA LEU A 221 -10.21 -13.10 8.68
C LEU A 221 -11.06 -12.27 9.67
N PRO A 222 -10.61 -11.06 10.03
CA PRO A 222 -11.35 -10.18 10.94
C PRO A 222 -12.72 -9.80 10.34
N GLN A 223 -13.75 -9.86 11.18
CA GLN A 223 -15.15 -9.53 10.88
C GLN A 223 -15.85 -10.46 9.86
N SER A 224 -15.24 -10.79 8.72
CA SER A 224 -15.82 -11.69 7.71
C SER A 224 -15.84 -13.16 8.15
N LYS A 225 -14.97 -13.55 9.11
CA LYS A 225 -14.83 -14.90 9.66
C LYS A 225 -14.58 -15.99 8.61
N ILE A 226 -13.97 -15.62 7.48
CA ILE A 226 -13.52 -16.59 6.48
C ILE A 226 -12.29 -17.31 7.04
N PRO A 227 -12.25 -18.67 7.07
CA PRO A 227 -11.12 -19.41 7.61
C PRO A 227 -9.86 -19.24 6.75
N ILE A 228 -8.70 -19.17 7.39
CA ILE A 228 -7.39 -19.09 6.74
C ILE A 228 -6.75 -20.49 6.77
N VAL A 229 -6.43 -21.03 5.61
CA VAL A 229 -5.89 -22.38 5.45
C VAL A 229 -4.57 -22.35 4.67
N SER A 230 -3.83 -23.46 4.72
CA SER A 230 -2.57 -23.60 3.97
C SER A 230 -2.80 -23.75 2.47
N PHE A 231 -1.80 -23.35 1.68
CA PHE A 231 -1.79 -23.41 0.21
C PHE A 231 -2.23 -24.77 -0.38
N GLY A 232 -1.89 -25.89 0.28
CA GLY A 232 -2.26 -27.24 -0.18
C GLY A 232 -3.77 -27.47 -0.38
N ALA A 233 -4.62 -26.70 0.31
CA ALA A 233 -6.07 -26.77 0.19
C ALA A 233 -6.57 -26.50 -1.25
N ILE A 234 -5.82 -25.75 -2.07
CA ILE A 234 -6.19 -25.51 -3.48
C ILE A 234 -6.26 -26.83 -4.25
N ILE A 235 -5.26 -27.70 -4.09
CA ILE A 235 -5.16 -28.98 -4.80
C ILE A 235 -6.26 -29.94 -4.34
N GLU A 236 -6.54 -29.97 -3.04
CA GLU A 236 -7.54 -30.84 -2.44
C GLU A 236 -8.97 -30.43 -2.81
N LYS A 237 -9.24 -29.12 -2.81
CA LYS A 237 -10.59 -28.58 -2.96
C LYS A 237 -10.95 -28.21 -4.39
N LYS A 238 -9.97 -28.08 -5.29
CA LYS A 238 -10.11 -27.73 -6.71
C LYS A 238 -11.16 -26.65 -6.92
N PRO A 239 -10.93 -25.42 -6.41
CA PRO A 239 -11.91 -24.35 -6.54
C PRO A 239 -12.12 -23.98 -8.01
N ASP A 240 -13.32 -23.51 -8.35
CA ASP A 240 -13.62 -23.01 -9.68
C ASP A 240 -13.12 -21.57 -9.85
N ILE A 241 -13.11 -20.78 -8.77
CA ILE A 241 -12.67 -19.37 -8.76
C ILE A 241 -11.70 -19.11 -7.60
N ILE A 242 -10.58 -18.45 -7.91
CA ILE A 242 -9.63 -17.90 -6.93
C ILE A 242 -9.58 -16.38 -7.07
N ILE A 243 -9.93 -15.68 -5.99
CA ILE A 243 -9.83 -14.22 -5.88
C ILE A 243 -8.46 -13.85 -5.32
N ILE A 244 -7.65 -13.08 -6.04
CA ILE A 244 -6.40 -12.52 -5.52
C ILE A 244 -6.72 -11.26 -4.71
N LEU A 245 -6.60 -11.34 -3.39
CA LEU A 245 -6.75 -10.17 -2.50
C LEU A 245 -5.51 -9.26 -2.49
N PRO A 246 -4.26 -9.77 -2.44
CA PRO A 246 -3.07 -8.94 -2.58
C PRO A 246 -2.74 -8.71 -4.05
N TRP A 247 -3.60 -7.96 -4.74
CA TRP A 247 -3.51 -7.67 -6.17
C TRP A 247 -2.19 -7.01 -6.59
N ASN A 248 -1.50 -6.34 -5.67
CA ASN A 248 -0.16 -5.77 -5.90
C ASN A 248 0.94 -6.82 -6.10
N HIS A 249 0.66 -8.10 -5.81
CA HIS A 249 1.53 -9.25 -6.08
C HIS A 249 0.90 -10.21 -7.10
N LYS A 250 -0.06 -9.74 -7.91
CA LYS A 250 -0.84 -10.62 -8.80
C LYS A 250 0.02 -11.45 -9.74
N GLU A 251 1.10 -10.89 -10.29
CA GLU A 251 1.98 -11.61 -11.23
C GLU A 251 2.67 -12.82 -10.58
N GLU A 252 3.26 -12.63 -9.40
CA GLU A 252 3.89 -13.72 -8.64
C GLU A 252 2.84 -14.79 -8.24
N ILE A 253 1.65 -14.35 -7.85
CA ILE A 253 0.58 -15.25 -7.42
C ILE A 253 0.02 -16.04 -8.60
N ILE A 254 -0.19 -15.42 -9.76
CA ILE A 254 -0.61 -16.10 -10.98
C ILE A 254 0.42 -17.16 -11.36
N ASP A 255 1.72 -16.86 -11.29
CA ASP A 255 2.78 -17.82 -11.57
C ASP A 255 2.68 -19.06 -10.67
N LYS A 256 2.49 -18.84 -9.35
CA LYS A 256 2.25 -19.91 -8.37
C LYS A 256 0.98 -20.71 -8.66
N LEU A 257 -0.06 -20.07 -9.19
CA LEU A 257 -1.37 -20.69 -9.46
C LEU A 257 -1.46 -21.35 -10.84
N LYS A 258 -0.42 -21.33 -11.69
CA LYS A 258 -0.46 -21.94 -13.04
C LYS A 258 -0.97 -23.39 -13.07
N PHE A 259 -0.73 -24.18 -12.03
CA PHE A 259 -1.18 -25.57 -11.94
C PHE A 259 -2.71 -25.73 -11.90
N THR A 260 -3.46 -24.67 -11.54
CA THR A 260 -4.93 -24.70 -11.47
C THR A 260 -5.59 -24.72 -12.84
N LYS A 261 -4.84 -24.45 -13.92
CA LYS A 261 -5.27 -24.67 -15.31
C LYS A 261 -5.75 -26.11 -15.56
N LYS A 262 -5.21 -27.08 -14.82
CA LYS A 262 -5.57 -28.51 -14.93
C LYS A 262 -7.06 -28.81 -14.68
N TRP A 263 -7.80 -27.90 -14.05
CA TRP A 263 -9.24 -28.01 -13.85
C TRP A 263 -9.98 -26.73 -14.22
N CYS A 264 -9.39 -25.90 -15.09
CA CYS A 264 -10.00 -24.67 -15.58
C CYS A 264 -10.41 -23.69 -14.48
N CYS A 265 -9.59 -23.53 -13.44
CA CYS A 265 -9.83 -22.52 -12.42
C CYS A 265 -9.73 -21.11 -13.01
N GLU A 266 -10.75 -20.29 -12.77
CA GLU A 266 -10.74 -18.86 -13.06
C GLU A 266 -9.99 -18.11 -11.95
N ILE A 267 -9.13 -17.16 -12.34
CA ILE A 267 -8.38 -16.31 -11.39
C ILE A 267 -8.82 -14.87 -11.61
N VAL A 268 -9.26 -14.20 -10.54
CA VAL A 268 -9.81 -12.84 -10.62
C VAL A 268 -9.21 -11.90 -9.57
N THR A 269 -9.26 -10.60 -9.86
CA THR A 269 -9.10 -9.50 -8.88
C THR A 269 -10.23 -8.50 -9.04
N PHE A 270 -10.56 -7.77 -7.98
CA PHE A 270 -11.63 -6.75 -7.98
C PHE A 270 -11.10 -5.31 -7.92
N ILE A 271 -9.81 -5.12 -7.66
CA ILE A 271 -9.15 -3.81 -7.62
C ILE A 271 -8.10 -3.79 -8.74
N PRO A 272 -8.07 -2.75 -9.61
CA PRO A 272 -8.86 -1.51 -9.60
C PRO A 272 -10.31 -1.64 -10.13
N LYS A 273 -10.62 -2.80 -10.71
CA LYS A 273 -11.94 -3.22 -11.23
C LYS A 273 -11.94 -4.74 -11.31
N LEU A 274 -13.10 -5.35 -11.58
CA LEU A 274 -13.15 -6.77 -11.92
C LEU A 274 -12.28 -7.06 -13.15
N GLU A 275 -11.27 -7.89 -12.96
CA GLU A 275 -10.36 -8.38 -14.00
C GLU A 275 -10.27 -9.90 -13.88
N ILE A 276 -10.54 -10.59 -14.99
CA ILE A 276 -10.32 -12.04 -15.13
C ILE A 276 -8.92 -12.23 -15.71
N LEU A 277 -8.01 -12.74 -14.88
CA LEU A 277 -6.58 -12.84 -15.14
C LEU A 277 -6.19 -14.15 -15.84
N GLN A 278 -7.04 -15.17 -15.69
CA GLN A 278 -6.91 -16.45 -16.36
C GLN A 278 -8.31 -17.01 -16.62
N CYS A 279 -8.64 -17.26 -17.88
CA CYS A 279 -9.85 -17.95 -18.31
C CYS A 279 -9.61 -19.47 -18.46
N GLU A 280 -10.71 -20.21 -18.44
CA GLU A 280 -10.80 -21.65 -18.75
C GLU A 280 -10.06 -21.98 -20.07
N GLY A 281 -9.47 -23.17 -20.13
CA GLY A 281 -8.32 -23.53 -20.97
C GLY A 281 -8.36 -23.08 -22.44
N ASP A 282 -7.21 -22.58 -22.90
CA ASP A 282 -6.84 -22.66 -24.31
C ASP A 282 -6.63 -24.14 -24.66
N ASP A 283 -7.63 -24.75 -25.29
CA ASP A 283 -7.39 -25.81 -26.28
C ASP A 283 -7.11 -25.17 -27.64
#